data_AF-A0A3P9MVG1-F1
#
_entry.id   AF-A0A3P9MVG1-F1
#
_cell.length_a   1.000
_cell.length_b   1.000
_cell.length_c   1.000
_cell.angle_alpha   90.00
_cell.angle_beta   90.00
_cell.angle_gamma   90.00
#
_symmetry.space_group_name_H-M   'P 1'
#
loop_
_entity.id
_entity.type
_entity.pdbx_description
1 polymer ?
#
loop_
_entity_poly.entity_id
_entity_poly.type
_entity_poly.pdbx_seq_one_letter_code
_entity_poly.pdbx_strand_id
1 'polypeptide(L)'
;MEAASSSQCRYSYEEYKETADWLLSQTGHRPKVAIICGSGLGGLAGLLDDKIMFPYRNIPRFPTSTVEGHAGQLVFGKLNGRECVCMQGRFHFYEGYNIHTVTYPVRVFFLLGVEILIVTNAAGGLNGSYSVGDIMLIKDHINMPGFAGQNPLCGHNDPRFGVRFPCMSDAYDRELRDLAKETAEEHGCGSFLQEGVYCMLAGPTYETIAECRALQKLGADAVGMSTVPEVVVARHCGLRVLGLSLITNKVVIDYDSSEKANHEEVLKTTEHRATDLQRLVGNGYIEGKELENFFRELETARRGAGVDPTNPTFRERMKEFMQKFDKNKDGRIEMSELAQILPTEENFLLCFRQFVSSSAEFMAAWRRYDTDRSGYIEANELKGFLSDLLEKANRHYDEQKLQEYTQTILRMFDLNGDGKLGLSEMARLLPVQENFLLKFQGVKLTSEQFNSIFNYYDKDGNGYIDEQELEALLRDLYQTKKDVDVNNLMGYKESIMSLSDGGKLYRGELEIVLCREPIV
;
A
#
# COMPACT_ATOMS: atom_id res chain seq x y z
N MET A 1 7.75 -39.70 -42.10
CA MET A 1 6.70 -39.86 -41.07
C MET A 1 7.32 -40.61 -39.91
N GLU A 2 8.03 -39.90 -39.04
CA GLU A 2 8.31 -40.38 -37.69
C GLU A 2 7.18 -39.90 -36.82
N ALA A 3 6.57 -40.83 -36.09
CA ALA A 3 5.54 -40.54 -35.11
C ALA A 3 6.12 -39.61 -34.05
N ALA A 4 5.67 -38.36 -34.04
CA ALA A 4 5.95 -37.41 -32.98
C ALA A 4 5.44 -38.02 -31.66
N SER A 5 6.38 -38.44 -30.81
CA SER A 5 6.09 -39.06 -29.53
C SER A 5 5.25 -38.12 -28.67
N SER A 6 4.13 -38.64 -28.20
CA SER A 6 3.22 -38.03 -27.23
C SER A 6 3.95 -37.45 -26.00
N SER A 7 3.73 -36.16 -25.74
CA SER A 7 3.74 -35.52 -24.41
C SER A 7 4.91 -35.81 -23.47
N GLN A 8 6.15 -35.54 -23.90
CA GLN A 8 7.25 -35.34 -22.95
C GLN A 8 7.00 -34.06 -22.12
N CYS A 9 7.32 -34.12 -20.83
CA CYS A 9 7.41 -32.93 -19.99
C CYS A 9 8.44 -31.99 -20.63
N ARG A 10 8.04 -30.79 -21.04
CA ARG A 10 8.84 -29.95 -21.96
C ARG A 10 10.21 -29.56 -21.41
N TYR A 11 10.28 -29.39 -20.09
CA TYR A 11 11.53 -29.17 -19.36
C TYR A 11 11.65 -30.21 -18.25
N SER A 12 12.82 -30.82 -18.15
CA SER A 12 13.23 -31.70 -17.06
C SER A 12 13.67 -30.89 -15.83
N TYR A 13 13.66 -31.51 -14.65
CA TYR A 13 14.18 -30.90 -13.43
C TYR A 13 15.64 -30.47 -13.59
N GLU A 14 16.43 -31.29 -14.29
CA GLU A 14 17.85 -31.07 -14.53
C GLU A 14 18.09 -29.79 -15.34
N GLU A 15 17.20 -29.44 -16.27
CA GLU A 15 17.29 -28.18 -17.01
C GLU A 15 16.99 -26.95 -16.13
N TYR A 16 15.97 -27.03 -15.26
CA TYR A 16 15.72 -25.97 -14.27
C TYR A 16 16.91 -25.81 -13.31
N LYS A 17 17.48 -26.94 -12.87
CA LYS A 17 18.64 -26.97 -11.97
C LYS A 17 19.88 -26.40 -12.65
N GLU A 18 20.12 -26.70 -13.92
CA GLU A 18 21.21 -26.12 -14.71
C GLU A 18 21.14 -24.59 -14.71
N THR A 19 19.96 -24.02 -14.98
CA THR A 19 19.76 -22.56 -14.92
C THR A 19 19.99 -22.00 -13.51
N ALA A 20 19.45 -22.66 -12.48
CA ALA A 20 19.61 -22.22 -11.09
C ALA A 20 21.06 -22.28 -10.62
N ASP A 21 21.76 -23.39 -10.87
CA ASP A 21 23.18 -23.57 -10.54
C ASP A 21 24.05 -22.53 -11.26
N TRP A 22 23.75 -22.25 -12.54
CA TRP A 22 24.42 -21.19 -13.28
C TRP A 22 24.24 -19.85 -12.58
N LEU A 23 23.01 -19.43 -12.27
CA LEU A 23 22.75 -18.18 -11.55
C LEU A 23 23.48 -18.14 -10.19
N LEU A 24 23.43 -19.21 -9.39
CA LEU A 24 24.12 -19.31 -8.10
C LEU A 24 25.65 -19.22 -8.22
N SER A 25 26.22 -19.61 -9.36
CA SER A 25 27.65 -19.46 -9.66
C SER A 25 28.03 -18.03 -10.06
N GLN A 26 27.08 -17.26 -10.62
CA GLN A 26 27.32 -15.90 -11.10
C GLN A 26 27.09 -14.83 -10.02
N THR A 27 26.43 -15.17 -8.89
CA THR A 27 26.14 -14.21 -7.82
C THR A 27 26.24 -14.80 -6.43
N GLY A 28 26.68 -13.98 -5.47
CA GLY A 28 26.65 -14.28 -4.04
C GLY A 28 25.25 -14.16 -3.41
N HIS A 29 24.30 -13.52 -4.09
CA HIS A 29 22.94 -13.30 -3.59
C HIS A 29 22.18 -14.62 -3.41
N ARG A 30 21.35 -14.69 -2.37
CA ARG A 30 20.53 -15.87 -2.03
C ARG A 30 19.10 -15.41 -1.74
N PRO A 31 18.31 -15.14 -2.79
CA PRO A 31 17.03 -14.47 -2.66
C PRO A 31 16.02 -15.33 -1.89
N LYS A 32 15.28 -14.68 -0.99
CA LYS A 32 14.14 -15.25 -0.28
C LYS A 32 12.81 -14.80 -0.86
N VAL A 33 12.82 -13.67 -1.56
CA VAL A 33 11.65 -13.10 -2.24
C VAL A 33 11.95 -12.97 -3.73
N ALA A 34 11.03 -13.44 -4.57
CA ALA A 34 11.02 -13.11 -5.98
C ALA A 34 9.90 -12.12 -6.29
N ILE A 35 10.18 -11.14 -7.16
CA ILE A 35 9.20 -10.13 -7.57
C ILE A 35 9.08 -10.19 -9.09
N ILE A 36 7.87 -10.43 -9.62
CA ILE A 36 7.61 -10.39 -11.06
C ILE A 36 6.94 -9.07 -11.40
N CYS A 37 7.74 -8.13 -11.93
CA CYS A 37 7.27 -6.82 -12.33
C CYS A 37 6.41 -6.90 -13.60
N GLY A 38 5.15 -6.47 -13.50
CA GLY A 38 4.28 -6.24 -14.66
C GLY A 38 4.63 -4.97 -15.45
N SER A 39 3.89 -4.71 -16.53
CA SER A 39 4.05 -3.51 -17.37
C SER A 39 3.99 -2.23 -16.53
N GLY A 40 4.97 -1.35 -16.74
CA GLY A 40 5.13 -0.09 -16.00
C GLY A 40 5.63 -0.21 -14.55
N LEU A 41 5.69 -1.41 -13.98
CA LEU A 41 6.16 -1.66 -12.59
C LEU A 41 7.63 -2.11 -12.52
N GLY A 42 8.37 -1.94 -13.62
CA GLY A 42 9.79 -2.24 -13.69
C GLY A 42 10.66 -1.41 -12.74
N GLY A 43 10.15 -0.25 -12.27
CA GLY A 43 10.84 0.61 -11.31
C GLY A 43 11.15 -0.06 -9.97
N LEU A 44 10.41 -1.11 -9.57
CA LEU A 44 10.67 -1.87 -8.35
C LEU A 44 12.08 -2.48 -8.31
N ALA A 45 12.58 -2.97 -9.45
CA ALA A 45 13.96 -3.45 -9.53
C ALA A 45 14.99 -2.30 -9.31
N GLY A 46 14.58 -1.07 -9.59
CA GLY A 46 15.33 0.16 -9.31
C GLY A 46 15.52 0.45 -7.83
N LEU A 47 14.72 -0.14 -6.93
CA LEU A 47 14.84 0.04 -5.48
C LEU A 47 15.84 -0.91 -4.82
N LEU A 48 16.28 -1.96 -5.51
CA LEU A 48 17.22 -2.92 -4.92
C LEU A 48 18.60 -2.28 -4.66
N ASP A 49 19.20 -2.57 -3.52
CA ASP A 49 20.60 -2.29 -3.22
C ASP A 49 21.50 -3.44 -3.71
N ASP A 50 22.82 -3.19 -3.78
CA ASP A 50 23.84 -4.19 -4.14
C ASP A 50 23.53 -4.95 -5.44
N LYS A 51 23.01 -4.27 -6.47
CA LYS A 51 22.40 -4.93 -7.63
C LYS A 51 23.38 -5.70 -8.51
N ILE A 52 22.96 -6.88 -8.94
CA ILE A 52 23.56 -7.64 -10.05
C ILE A 52 22.46 -7.97 -11.07
N MET A 53 22.70 -7.61 -12.33
CA MET A 53 21.72 -7.74 -13.41
C MET A 53 22.15 -8.81 -14.43
N PHE A 54 21.22 -9.69 -14.79
CA PHE A 54 21.42 -10.73 -15.80
C PHE A 54 20.39 -10.56 -16.92
N PRO A 55 20.81 -10.08 -18.11
CA PRO A 55 19.94 -10.09 -19.29
C PRO A 55 19.46 -11.51 -19.59
N TYR A 56 18.18 -11.69 -19.91
CA TYR A 56 17.60 -13.03 -20.12
C TYR A 56 18.34 -13.84 -21.18
N ARG A 57 18.79 -13.20 -22.26
CA ARG A 57 19.59 -13.82 -23.33
C ARG A 57 20.91 -14.46 -22.86
N ASN A 58 21.43 -14.06 -21.71
CA ASN A 58 22.67 -14.59 -21.14
C ASN A 58 22.41 -15.74 -20.16
N ILE A 59 21.16 -15.94 -19.74
CA ILE A 59 20.78 -16.97 -18.79
C ILE A 59 20.44 -18.25 -19.59
N PRO A 60 21.04 -19.40 -19.26
CA PRO A 60 20.75 -20.66 -19.96
C PRO A 60 19.25 -20.97 -19.97
N ARG A 61 18.71 -21.28 -21.16
CA ARG A 61 17.32 -21.71 -21.41
C ARG A 61 16.23 -20.68 -21.06
N PHE A 62 16.61 -19.48 -20.64
CA PHE A 62 15.65 -18.43 -20.32
C PHE A 62 15.01 -17.87 -21.60
N PRO A 63 13.70 -17.57 -21.59
CA PRO A 63 13.04 -16.98 -22.75
C PRO A 63 13.33 -15.49 -22.87
N THR A 64 13.01 -14.91 -24.03
CA THR A 64 13.25 -13.49 -24.33
C THR A 64 11.94 -12.72 -24.20
N SER A 65 11.93 -11.57 -23.51
CA SER A 65 10.73 -10.72 -23.48
C SER A 65 10.66 -9.90 -24.77
N THR A 66 9.50 -9.85 -25.43
CA THR A 66 9.30 -9.07 -26.67
C THR A 66 8.34 -7.88 -26.52
N VAL A 67 7.62 -7.82 -25.39
CA VAL A 67 6.69 -6.70 -25.08
C VAL A 67 7.44 -5.41 -24.74
N GLU A 68 6.93 -4.29 -25.22
CA GLU A 68 7.40 -2.94 -24.86
C GLU A 68 7.25 -2.66 -23.35
N GLY A 69 8.20 -1.92 -22.76
CA GLY A 69 8.24 -1.65 -21.32
C GLY A 69 8.87 -2.76 -20.47
N HIS A 70 9.29 -3.89 -21.07
CA HIS A 70 10.01 -4.96 -20.40
C HIS A 70 11.51 -4.91 -20.70
N ALA A 71 12.34 -4.64 -19.69
CA ALA A 71 13.79 -4.57 -19.86
C ALA A 71 14.45 -5.92 -20.22
N GLY A 72 13.82 -7.04 -19.84
CA GLY A 72 14.27 -8.38 -20.20
C GLY A 72 15.47 -8.85 -19.39
N GLN A 73 15.44 -8.65 -18.07
CA GLN A 73 16.55 -9.03 -17.18
C GLN A 73 16.10 -9.48 -15.79
N LEU A 74 16.88 -10.36 -15.17
CA LEU A 74 16.80 -10.64 -13.73
C LEU A 74 17.69 -9.66 -12.97
N VAL A 75 17.16 -9.05 -11.92
CA VAL A 75 17.91 -8.16 -11.04
C VAL A 75 17.94 -8.75 -9.65
N PHE A 76 19.11 -9.22 -9.22
CA PHE A 76 19.38 -9.63 -7.85
C PHE A 76 19.83 -8.44 -7.04
N GLY A 77 19.49 -8.41 -5.76
CA GLY A 77 19.93 -7.37 -4.85
C GLY A 77 19.22 -7.49 -3.51
N LYS A 78 19.25 -6.42 -2.73
CA LYS A 78 18.55 -6.36 -1.44
C LYS A 78 17.45 -5.32 -1.46
N LEU A 79 16.27 -5.66 -0.96
CA LEU A 79 15.24 -4.68 -0.64
C LEU A 79 15.14 -4.62 0.88
N ASN A 80 15.50 -3.50 1.49
CA ASN A 80 15.52 -3.35 2.96
C ASN A 80 16.33 -4.45 3.67
N GLY A 81 17.52 -4.75 3.13
CA GLY A 81 18.38 -5.82 3.64
C GLY A 81 17.88 -7.25 3.38
N ARG A 82 16.71 -7.43 2.75
CA ARG A 82 16.20 -8.75 2.34
C ARG A 82 16.68 -9.08 0.94
N GLU A 83 17.30 -10.24 0.80
CA GLU A 83 17.78 -10.75 -0.49
C GLU A 83 16.58 -11.03 -1.43
N CYS A 84 16.56 -10.37 -2.57
CA CYS A 84 15.47 -10.39 -3.54
C CYS A 84 15.99 -10.67 -4.96
N VAL A 85 15.11 -11.24 -5.78
CA VAL A 85 15.30 -11.32 -7.24
C VAL A 85 14.08 -10.75 -7.95
N CYS A 86 14.29 -9.77 -8.82
CA CYS A 86 13.23 -9.15 -9.61
C CYS A 86 13.30 -9.60 -11.07
N MET A 87 12.19 -10.06 -11.63
CA MET A 87 12.00 -10.15 -13.08
C MET A 87 11.58 -8.80 -13.62
N GLN A 88 12.51 -8.09 -14.26
CA GLN A 88 12.19 -6.82 -14.92
C GLN A 88 11.74 -7.08 -16.35
N GLY A 89 10.46 -7.46 -16.46
CA GLY A 89 9.81 -7.87 -17.69
C GLY A 89 9.41 -9.33 -17.63
N ARG A 90 8.10 -9.60 -17.64
CA ARG A 90 7.53 -10.94 -17.67
C ARG A 90 7.36 -11.49 -19.09
N PHE A 91 7.03 -12.76 -19.17
CA PHE A 91 6.64 -13.43 -20.40
C PHE A 91 5.14 -13.62 -20.41
N HIS A 92 4.51 -13.49 -21.57
CA HIS A 92 3.08 -13.65 -21.72
C HIS A 92 2.74 -14.78 -22.67
N PHE A 93 1.62 -15.44 -22.40
CA PHE A 93 1.12 -16.51 -23.27
C PHE A 93 0.74 -15.97 -24.66
N TYR A 94 0.19 -14.76 -24.76
CA TYR A 94 -0.15 -14.13 -26.04
C TYR A 94 1.06 -13.81 -26.93
N GLU A 95 2.30 -13.83 -26.41
CA GLU A 95 3.52 -13.68 -27.23
C GLU A 95 3.81 -14.93 -28.08
N GLY A 96 2.98 -15.98 -27.97
CA GLY A 96 3.17 -17.26 -28.64
C GLY A 96 4.04 -18.24 -27.84
N TYR A 97 4.45 -17.85 -26.63
CA TYR A 97 5.09 -18.78 -25.71
C TYR A 97 4.09 -19.84 -25.23
N ASN A 98 4.57 -21.07 -25.14
CA ASN A 98 3.81 -22.08 -24.40
C ASN A 98 3.79 -21.73 -22.90
N ILE A 99 2.77 -22.21 -22.20
CA ILE A 99 2.55 -21.86 -20.79
C ILE A 99 3.70 -22.33 -19.87
N HIS A 100 4.38 -23.45 -20.17
CA HIS A 100 5.52 -23.93 -19.39
C HIS A 100 6.74 -23.02 -19.50
N THR A 101 6.95 -22.39 -20.66
CA THR A 101 8.00 -21.38 -20.88
C THR A 101 7.69 -20.09 -20.13
N VAL A 102 6.42 -19.63 -20.17
CA VAL A 102 5.98 -18.45 -19.39
C VAL A 102 6.31 -18.62 -17.91
N THR A 103 6.04 -19.80 -17.36
CA THR A 103 6.25 -20.09 -15.93
C THR A 103 7.63 -20.65 -15.59
N TYR A 104 8.54 -20.79 -16.57
CA TYR A 104 9.86 -21.37 -16.36
C TYR A 104 10.65 -20.73 -15.20
N PRO A 105 10.68 -19.39 -15.07
CA PRO A 105 11.42 -18.71 -14.00
C PRO A 105 10.98 -19.10 -12.59
N VAL A 106 9.70 -19.44 -12.38
CA VAL A 106 9.16 -19.71 -11.04
C VAL A 106 9.79 -20.95 -10.42
N ARG A 107 10.00 -22.02 -11.23
CA ARG A 107 10.73 -23.21 -10.76
C ARG A 107 12.21 -22.95 -10.55
N VAL A 108 12.81 -22.04 -11.33
CA VAL A 108 14.18 -21.59 -11.07
C VAL A 108 14.24 -20.86 -9.74
N PHE A 109 13.30 -19.96 -9.43
CA PHE A 109 13.23 -19.26 -8.14
C PHE A 109 13.10 -20.22 -6.95
N PHE A 110 12.25 -21.24 -7.07
CA PHE A 110 12.17 -22.32 -6.08
C PHE A 110 13.55 -22.96 -5.83
N LEU A 111 14.29 -23.31 -6.89
CA LEU A 111 15.62 -23.91 -6.77
C LEU A 111 16.70 -22.95 -6.25
N LEU A 112 16.50 -21.64 -6.41
CA LEU A 112 17.35 -20.61 -5.79
C LEU A 112 17.06 -20.43 -4.29
N GLY A 113 16.01 -21.06 -3.76
CA GLY A 113 15.62 -20.99 -2.36
C GLY A 113 14.65 -19.85 -2.02
N VAL A 114 13.92 -19.34 -3.02
CA VAL A 114 12.84 -18.35 -2.83
C VAL A 114 11.67 -19.01 -2.12
N GLU A 115 11.09 -18.28 -1.16
CA GLU A 115 9.98 -18.73 -0.32
C GLU A 115 8.70 -17.92 -0.60
N ILE A 116 8.85 -16.66 -1.04
CA ILE A 116 7.74 -15.74 -1.32
C ILE A 116 7.84 -15.24 -2.76
N LEU A 117 6.73 -15.31 -3.50
CA LEU A 117 6.57 -14.70 -4.82
C LEU A 117 5.60 -13.52 -4.73
N ILE A 118 6.08 -12.32 -5.10
CA ILE A 118 5.23 -11.15 -5.30
C ILE A 118 5.00 -10.98 -6.79
N VAL A 119 3.74 -11.02 -7.22
CA VAL A 119 3.35 -10.84 -8.62
C VAL A 119 2.61 -9.53 -8.79
N THR A 120 3.09 -8.68 -9.70
CA THR A 120 2.44 -7.41 -10.00
C THR A 120 1.97 -7.37 -11.46
N ASN A 121 0.82 -6.76 -11.74
CA ASN A 121 0.32 -6.61 -13.10
C ASN A 121 -0.51 -5.33 -13.27
N ALA A 122 -0.66 -4.90 -14.51
CA ALA A 122 -1.72 -3.97 -14.91
C ALA A 122 -2.99 -4.77 -15.24
N ALA A 123 -4.15 -4.22 -14.86
CA ALA A 123 -5.45 -4.86 -15.06
C ALA A 123 -6.55 -3.85 -15.39
N GLY A 124 -7.55 -4.31 -16.16
CA GLY A 124 -8.80 -3.59 -16.34
C GLY A 124 -9.74 -3.81 -15.14
N GLY A 125 -10.29 -2.74 -14.58
CA GLY A 125 -11.26 -2.81 -13.50
C GLY A 125 -12.64 -3.22 -14.02
N LEU A 126 -13.13 -4.38 -13.58
CA LEU A 126 -14.51 -4.86 -13.84
C LEU A 126 -15.47 -4.40 -12.74
N ASN A 127 -14.99 -4.27 -11.51
CA ASN A 127 -15.80 -3.78 -10.40
C ASN A 127 -16.03 -2.27 -10.54
N GLY A 128 -17.30 -1.86 -10.56
CA GLY A 128 -17.68 -0.46 -10.75
C GLY A 128 -17.20 0.49 -9.65
N SER A 129 -16.89 -0.03 -8.45
CA SER A 129 -16.33 0.77 -7.36
C SER A 129 -14.85 1.09 -7.53
N TYR A 130 -14.14 0.41 -8.43
CA TYR A 130 -12.71 0.63 -8.63
C TYR A 130 -12.46 1.85 -9.51
N SER A 131 -11.36 2.53 -9.24
CA SER A 131 -10.89 3.69 -9.98
C SER A 131 -9.55 3.42 -10.65
N VAL A 132 -9.29 4.16 -11.74
CA VAL A 132 -7.97 4.13 -12.39
C VAL A 132 -6.93 4.62 -11.39
N GLY A 133 -5.88 3.83 -11.20
CA GLY A 133 -4.83 4.05 -10.21
C GLY A 133 -5.05 3.32 -8.88
N ASP A 134 -6.19 2.64 -8.68
CA ASP A 134 -6.38 1.77 -7.51
C ASP A 134 -5.41 0.59 -7.54
N ILE A 135 -4.98 0.14 -6.37
CA ILE A 135 -4.16 -1.06 -6.20
C ILE A 135 -5.04 -2.15 -5.61
N MET A 136 -5.30 -3.19 -6.38
CA MET A 136 -6.09 -4.34 -5.94
C MET A 136 -5.18 -5.46 -5.44
N LEU A 137 -5.34 -5.83 -4.16
CA LEU A 137 -4.87 -7.11 -3.63
C LEU A 137 -5.67 -8.24 -4.28
N ILE A 138 -4.98 -9.19 -4.90
CA ILE A 138 -5.61 -10.36 -5.49
C ILE A 138 -5.90 -11.36 -4.36
N LYS A 139 -7.17 -11.56 -4.01
CA LYS A 139 -7.58 -12.57 -3.01
C LYS A 139 -7.86 -13.93 -3.63
N ASP A 140 -8.22 -13.96 -4.92
CA ASP A 140 -8.52 -15.19 -5.67
C ASP A 140 -8.40 -14.94 -7.19
N HIS A 141 -8.49 -15.99 -8.00
CA HIS A 141 -8.51 -15.86 -9.45
C HIS A 141 -9.51 -16.78 -10.17
N ILE A 142 -9.90 -16.36 -11.37
CA ILE A 142 -10.57 -17.20 -12.36
C ILE A 142 -9.57 -17.47 -13.50
N ASN A 143 -9.19 -18.74 -13.66
CA ASN A 143 -8.22 -19.18 -14.66
C ASN A 143 -8.92 -19.67 -15.94
N MET A 144 -9.37 -18.76 -16.80
CA MET A 144 -10.10 -19.11 -18.01
C MET A 144 -9.30 -20.02 -18.96
N PRO A 145 -8.00 -19.76 -19.26
CA PRO A 145 -7.18 -20.70 -20.03
C PRO A 145 -7.04 -22.06 -19.34
N GLY A 146 -6.94 -22.07 -18.01
CA GLY A 146 -6.86 -23.28 -17.21
C GLY A 146 -8.07 -24.20 -17.36
N PHE A 147 -9.29 -23.65 -17.40
CA PHE A 147 -10.51 -24.43 -17.66
C PHE A 147 -10.49 -25.12 -19.03
N ALA A 148 -9.83 -24.53 -20.02
CA ALA A 148 -9.66 -25.10 -21.36
C ALA A 148 -8.39 -25.99 -21.49
N GLY A 149 -7.71 -26.30 -20.40
CA GLY A 149 -6.54 -27.19 -20.38
C GLY A 149 -5.19 -26.51 -20.57
N GLN A 150 -5.14 -25.18 -20.79
CA GLN A 150 -3.91 -24.38 -20.83
C GLN A 150 -3.42 -24.05 -19.41
N ASN A 151 -3.31 -25.07 -18.58
CA ASN A 151 -2.77 -24.98 -17.23
C ASN A 151 -1.28 -25.37 -17.24
N PRO A 152 -0.37 -24.63 -16.56
CA PRO A 152 1.06 -24.95 -16.56
C PRO A 152 1.41 -26.31 -15.91
N LEU A 153 0.48 -26.92 -15.17
CA LEU A 153 0.63 -28.26 -14.61
C LEU A 153 0.07 -29.36 -15.51
N CYS A 154 -0.49 -29.03 -16.67
CA CYS A 154 -0.87 -30.02 -17.68
C CYS A 154 0.41 -30.72 -18.20
N GLY A 155 0.39 -32.07 -18.27
CA GLY A 155 1.57 -32.90 -18.56
C GLY A 155 1.99 -33.78 -17.39
N HIS A 156 3.18 -34.37 -17.43
CA HIS A 156 3.71 -35.23 -16.35
C HIS A 156 4.08 -34.40 -15.12
N ASN A 157 3.77 -34.91 -13.92
CA ASN A 157 4.15 -34.25 -12.67
C ASN A 157 5.52 -34.72 -12.21
N ASP A 158 6.40 -33.78 -11.86
CA ASP A 158 7.66 -34.09 -11.18
C ASP A 158 7.48 -33.90 -9.66
N PRO A 159 7.53 -34.99 -8.86
CA PRO A 159 7.31 -34.92 -7.41
C PRO A 159 8.37 -34.13 -6.65
N ARG A 160 9.52 -33.81 -7.28
CA ARG A 160 10.56 -32.96 -6.67
C ARG A 160 10.14 -31.49 -6.56
N PHE A 161 9.21 -31.05 -7.41
CA PHE A 161 8.63 -29.70 -7.31
C PHE A 161 7.38 -29.71 -6.44
N GLY A 162 6.49 -30.68 -6.61
CA GLY A 162 5.23 -30.67 -5.88
C GLY A 162 4.29 -31.83 -6.19
N VAL A 163 3.16 -31.83 -5.52
CA VAL A 163 2.10 -32.84 -5.68
C VAL A 163 1.40 -32.74 -7.03
N ARG A 164 0.84 -33.85 -7.51
CA ARG A 164 0.09 -33.92 -8.78
C ARG A 164 -1.15 -33.01 -8.81
N PHE A 165 -1.80 -32.83 -7.67
CA PHE A 165 -3.06 -32.07 -7.54
C PHE A 165 -2.91 -31.06 -6.39
N PRO A 166 -2.28 -29.90 -6.62
CA PRO A 166 -2.13 -28.88 -5.58
C PRO A 166 -3.46 -28.22 -5.25
N CYS A 167 -3.64 -27.84 -3.99
CA CYS A 167 -4.74 -26.99 -3.57
C CYS A 167 -4.49 -25.54 -4.03
N MET A 168 -5.54 -24.87 -4.52
CA MET A 168 -5.48 -23.47 -4.96
C MET A 168 -6.41 -22.53 -4.17
N SER A 169 -7.21 -23.05 -3.22
CA SER A 169 -8.12 -22.22 -2.42
C SER A 169 -7.39 -21.29 -1.43
N ASP A 170 -6.10 -21.54 -1.20
CA ASP A 170 -5.20 -20.72 -0.38
C ASP A 170 -4.07 -20.12 -1.23
N ALA A 171 -4.26 -20.01 -2.55
CA ALA A 171 -3.19 -19.63 -3.47
C ALA A 171 -2.62 -18.23 -3.20
N TYR A 172 -3.44 -17.32 -2.68
CA TYR A 172 -3.03 -15.98 -2.27
C TYR A 172 -2.98 -15.91 -0.76
N ASP A 173 -1.77 -15.83 -0.24
CA ASP A 173 -1.48 -15.98 1.18
C ASP A 173 -2.21 -14.92 2.01
N ARG A 174 -3.00 -15.38 2.97
CA ARG A 174 -3.84 -14.47 3.77
C ARG A 174 -3.01 -13.53 4.64
N GLU A 175 -1.96 -14.03 5.26
CA GLU A 175 -1.11 -13.21 6.13
C GLU A 175 -0.36 -12.16 5.32
N LEU A 176 0.12 -12.49 4.12
CA LEU A 176 0.76 -11.50 3.23
C LEU A 176 -0.24 -10.43 2.76
N ARG A 177 -1.50 -10.80 2.51
CA ARG A 177 -2.55 -9.82 2.17
C ARG A 177 -2.89 -8.93 3.36
N ASP A 178 -3.02 -9.50 4.55
CA ASP A 178 -3.33 -8.74 5.77
C ASP A 178 -2.17 -7.77 6.10
N LEU A 179 -0.92 -8.21 5.95
CA LEU A 179 0.26 -7.34 6.06
C LEU A 179 0.25 -6.22 5.02
N ALA A 180 -0.06 -6.52 3.75
CA ALA A 180 -0.13 -5.49 2.71
C ALA A 180 -1.21 -4.43 2.99
N LYS A 181 -2.33 -4.83 3.61
CA LYS A 181 -3.38 -3.89 4.04
C LYS A 181 -2.88 -2.99 5.18
N GLU A 182 -2.25 -3.57 6.19
CA GLU A 182 -1.66 -2.83 7.31
C GLU A 182 -0.64 -1.79 6.81
N THR A 183 0.30 -2.23 5.96
CA THR A 183 1.29 -1.34 5.33
C THR A 183 0.64 -0.25 4.48
N ALA A 184 -0.47 -0.54 3.80
CA ALA A 184 -1.19 0.49 3.04
C ALA A 184 -1.83 1.54 3.94
N GLU A 185 -2.42 1.14 5.06
CA GLU A 185 -2.97 2.09 6.04
C GLU A 185 -1.87 2.97 6.65
N GLU A 186 -0.75 2.38 7.04
CA GLU A 186 0.41 3.10 7.58
C GLU A 186 0.98 4.15 6.61
N HIS A 187 0.94 3.87 5.31
CA HIS A 187 1.42 4.78 4.26
C HIS A 187 0.34 5.67 3.65
N GLY A 188 -0.86 5.72 4.24
CA GLY A 188 -1.97 6.55 3.73
C GLY A 188 -2.48 6.11 2.35
N CYS A 189 -2.21 4.87 1.95
CA CYS A 189 -2.65 4.25 0.70
C CYS A 189 -3.98 3.50 0.84
N GLY A 190 -4.53 3.40 2.06
CA GLY A 190 -5.77 2.64 2.35
C GLY A 190 -6.99 3.09 1.54
N SER A 191 -7.07 4.37 1.15
CA SER A 191 -8.21 4.92 0.39
C SER A 191 -8.33 4.40 -1.04
N PHE A 192 -7.23 3.92 -1.63
CA PHE A 192 -7.19 3.37 -2.99
C PHE A 192 -6.70 1.92 -3.04
N LEU A 193 -6.62 1.26 -1.87
CA LEU A 193 -6.37 -0.17 -1.79
C LEU A 193 -7.68 -0.95 -1.88
N GLN A 194 -7.77 -1.83 -2.87
CA GLN A 194 -8.91 -2.71 -3.10
C GLN A 194 -8.54 -4.17 -2.83
N GLU A 195 -9.53 -5.07 -2.75
CA GLU A 195 -9.27 -6.50 -2.66
C GLU A 195 -10.31 -7.32 -3.46
N GLY A 196 -9.87 -8.06 -4.46
CA GLY A 196 -10.77 -8.66 -5.44
C GLY A 196 -10.28 -9.93 -6.14
N VAL A 197 -11.17 -10.49 -6.94
CA VAL A 197 -10.95 -11.68 -7.78
C VAL A 197 -10.39 -11.26 -9.13
N TYR A 198 -9.22 -11.77 -9.50
CA TYR A 198 -8.58 -11.50 -10.78
C TYR A 198 -8.95 -12.56 -11.83
N CYS A 199 -9.49 -12.16 -12.98
CA CYS A 199 -9.72 -13.08 -14.09
C CYS A 199 -8.57 -12.99 -15.09
N MET A 200 -7.90 -14.12 -15.36
CA MET A 200 -6.95 -14.21 -16.46
C MET A 200 -7.67 -14.60 -17.75
N LEU A 201 -7.45 -13.84 -18.82
CA LEU A 201 -7.70 -14.21 -20.21
C LEU A 201 -6.37 -14.44 -20.95
N ALA A 202 -6.44 -15.03 -22.14
CA ALA A 202 -5.24 -15.28 -22.95
C ALA A 202 -4.67 -13.99 -23.56
N GLY A 203 -5.52 -13.05 -23.99
CA GLY A 203 -5.12 -11.90 -24.81
C GLY A 203 -4.80 -12.29 -26.28
N PRO A 204 -4.23 -11.38 -27.09
CA PRO A 204 -3.78 -10.02 -26.75
C PRO A 204 -4.87 -8.94 -26.93
N THR A 205 -6.05 -9.29 -27.44
CA THR A 205 -7.15 -8.34 -27.56
C THR A 205 -7.68 -7.98 -26.17
N TYR A 206 -7.90 -6.70 -25.91
CA TYR A 206 -8.74 -6.27 -24.79
C TYR A 206 -10.15 -6.84 -24.93
N GLU A 207 -10.86 -6.88 -23.82
CA GLU A 207 -12.17 -7.49 -23.69
C GLU A 207 -13.23 -6.70 -24.47
N THR A 208 -14.14 -7.43 -25.10
CA THR A 208 -15.39 -6.87 -25.62
C THR A 208 -16.37 -6.58 -24.47
N ILE A 209 -17.34 -5.70 -24.72
CA ILE A 209 -18.41 -5.39 -23.74
C ILE A 209 -19.14 -6.65 -23.25
N ALA A 210 -19.39 -7.61 -24.15
CA ALA A 210 -20.07 -8.85 -23.80
C ALA A 210 -19.20 -9.74 -22.89
N GLU A 211 -17.90 -9.81 -23.15
CA GLU A 211 -16.93 -10.52 -22.30
C GLU A 211 -16.82 -9.85 -20.93
N CYS A 212 -16.68 -8.52 -20.85
CA CYS A 212 -16.66 -7.77 -19.59
C CYS A 212 -17.90 -8.07 -18.73
N ARG A 213 -19.10 -7.99 -19.32
CA ARG A 213 -20.36 -8.30 -18.63
C ARG A 213 -20.44 -9.76 -18.19
N ALA A 214 -19.91 -10.69 -18.98
CA ALA A 214 -19.84 -12.10 -18.61
C ALA A 214 -18.91 -12.30 -17.41
N LEU A 215 -17.72 -11.69 -17.42
CA LEU A 215 -16.75 -11.77 -16.33
C LEU A 215 -17.29 -11.17 -15.02
N GLN A 216 -17.99 -10.03 -15.08
CA GLN A 216 -18.68 -9.46 -13.93
C GLN A 216 -19.70 -10.44 -13.33
N LYS A 217 -20.50 -11.10 -14.18
CA LYS A 217 -21.48 -12.12 -13.73
C LYS A 217 -20.81 -13.36 -13.13
N LEU A 218 -19.58 -13.68 -13.54
CA LEU A 218 -18.77 -14.73 -12.94
C LEU A 218 -18.11 -14.31 -11.61
N GLY A 219 -18.25 -13.04 -11.21
CA GLY A 219 -17.71 -12.52 -9.95
C GLY A 219 -16.27 -12.05 -10.03
N ALA A 220 -15.75 -11.74 -11.23
CA ALA A 220 -14.42 -11.14 -11.38
C ALA A 220 -14.47 -9.62 -11.10
N ASP A 221 -13.49 -9.13 -10.35
CA ASP A 221 -13.35 -7.71 -9.99
C ASP A 221 -12.35 -6.98 -10.90
N ALA A 222 -11.37 -7.71 -11.44
CA ALA A 222 -10.41 -7.19 -12.42
C ALA A 222 -10.08 -8.27 -13.47
N VAL A 223 -9.61 -7.84 -14.64
CA VAL A 223 -9.22 -8.73 -15.74
C VAL A 223 -7.84 -8.36 -16.28
N GLY A 224 -7.08 -9.37 -16.68
CA GLY A 224 -5.84 -9.17 -17.43
C GLY A 224 -5.31 -10.45 -18.05
N MET A 225 -4.06 -10.42 -18.51
CA MET A 225 -3.52 -11.42 -19.45
C MET A 225 -2.30 -12.19 -18.91
N SER A 226 -2.09 -12.21 -17.59
CA SER A 226 -0.87 -12.78 -16.97
C SER A 226 -1.12 -13.24 -15.53
N THR A 227 -0.05 -13.41 -14.74
CA THR A 227 -0.06 -13.66 -13.30
C THR A 227 -0.49 -15.06 -12.89
N VAL A 228 -1.69 -15.48 -13.27
CA VAL A 228 -2.28 -16.75 -12.80
C VAL A 228 -1.40 -17.98 -13.10
N PRO A 229 -0.72 -18.11 -14.25
CA PRO A 229 0.16 -19.26 -14.51
C PRO A 229 1.35 -19.28 -13.55
N GLU A 230 1.96 -18.12 -13.26
CA GLU A 230 3.05 -18.04 -12.31
C GLU A 230 2.60 -18.41 -10.89
N VAL A 231 1.41 -17.96 -10.48
CA VAL A 231 0.80 -18.31 -9.18
C VAL A 231 0.57 -19.81 -9.06
N VAL A 232 0.00 -20.45 -10.10
CA VAL A 232 -0.23 -21.91 -10.11
C VAL A 232 1.07 -22.68 -9.91
N VAL A 233 2.15 -22.29 -10.60
CA VAL A 233 3.46 -22.95 -10.45
C VAL A 233 4.11 -22.64 -9.10
N ALA A 234 3.98 -21.41 -8.59
CA ALA A 234 4.50 -21.05 -7.28
C ALA A 234 3.87 -21.88 -6.17
N ARG A 235 2.53 -22.03 -6.20
CA ARG A 235 1.79 -22.85 -5.25
C ARG A 235 2.07 -24.34 -5.40
N HIS A 236 2.24 -24.83 -6.63
CA HIS A 236 2.70 -26.19 -6.88
C HIS A 236 4.02 -26.48 -6.16
N CYS A 237 4.95 -25.52 -6.18
CA CYS A 237 6.26 -25.61 -5.52
C CYS A 237 6.28 -25.17 -4.04
N GLY A 238 5.12 -24.83 -3.45
CA GLY A 238 5.00 -24.46 -2.05
C GLY A 238 5.40 -23.03 -1.70
N LEU A 239 5.61 -22.13 -2.68
CA LEU A 239 5.89 -20.72 -2.42
C LEU A 239 4.63 -20.02 -1.91
N ARG A 240 4.79 -19.09 -0.97
CA ARG A 240 3.73 -18.14 -0.57
C ARG A 240 3.61 -17.05 -1.64
N VAL A 241 2.40 -16.58 -1.91
CA VAL A 241 2.16 -15.62 -3.00
C VAL A 241 1.39 -14.40 -2.50
N LEU A 242 1.88 -13.22 -2.86
CA LEU A 242 1.16 -11.95 -2.80
C LEU A 242 0.91 -11.45 -4.23
N GLY A 243 -0.34 -11.17 -4.57
CA GLY A 243 -0.72 -10.66 -5.89
C GLY A 243 -1.23 -9.23 -5.80
N LEU A 244 -0.69 -8.36 -6.66
CA LEU A 244 -1.05 -6.94 -6.77
C LEU A 244 -1.43 -6.61 -8.21
N SER A 245 -2.60 -6.05 -8.41
CA SER A 245 -3.05 -5.52 -9.71
C SER A 245 -3.20 -4.01 -9.61
N LEU A 246 -2.49 -3.25 -10.45
CA LEU A 246 -2.79 -1.85 -10.66
C LEU A 246 -3.95 -1.73 -11.64
N ILE A 247 -5.03 -1.06 -11.25
CA ILE A 247 -6.17 -0.80 -12.12
C ILE A 247 -5.80 0.31 -13.07
N THR A 248 -5.56 -0.03 -14.34
CA THR A 248 -5.02 0.92 -15.32
C THR A 248 -6.07 1.53 -16.23
N ASN A 249 -7.27 0.94 -16.26
CA ASN A 249 -8.43 1.46 -16.97
C ASN A 249 -9.70 0.87 -16.34
N LYS A 250 -10.83 1.56 -16.50
CA LYS A 250 -12.15 0.93 -16.29
C LYS A 250 -12.55 0.22 -17.57
N VAL A 251 -13.05 -1.00 -17.47
CA VAL A 251 -13.50 -1.72 -18.67
C VAL A 251 -14.81 -1.13 -19.18
N VAL A 252 -14.94 -1.06 -20.51
CA VAL A 252 -16.13 -0.52 -21.15
C VAL A 252 -17.24 -1.57 -21.11
N ILE A 253 -18.35 -1.24 -20.47
CA ILE A 253 -19.52 -2.13 -20.34
C ILE A 253 -20.79 -1.58 -20.98
N ASP A 254 -20.73 -0.39 -21.57
CA ASP A 254 -21.82 0.28 -22.25
C ASP A 254 -21.53 0.38 -23.76
N TYR A 255 -22.52 0.00 -24.58
CA TYR A 255 -22.41 0.06 -26.04
C TYR A 255 -22.47 1.49 -26.57
N ASP A 256 -22.99 2.43 -25.79
CA ASP A 256 -23.06 3.85 -26.15
C ASP A 256 -21.79 4.63 -25.77
N SER A 257 -20.85 4.01 -25.03
CA SER A 257 -19.57 4.63 -24.68
C SER A 257 -18.63 4.72 -25.88
N SER A 258 -17.93 5.86 -26.01
CA SER A 258 -16.86 6.05 -26.99
C SER A 258 -15.46 5.73 -26.45
N GLU A 259 -15.34 5.39 -25.18
CA GLU A 259 -14.05 5.09 -24.54
C GLU A 259 -13.45 3.79 -25.08
N LYS A 260 -12.12 3.72 -25.12
CA LYS A 260 -11.38 2.54 -25.62
C LYS A 260 -10.12 2.33 -24.81
N ALA A 261 -9.97 1.12 -24.28
CA ALA A 261 -8.72 0.69 -23.65
C ALA A 261 -7.58 0.74 -24.68
N ASN A 262 -6.44 1.27 -24.26
CA ASN A 262 -5.23 1.37 -25.08
C ASN A 262 -3.98 1.23 -24.20
N HIS A 263 -2.88 0.78 -24.80
CA HIS A 263 -1.64 0.50 -24.05
C HIS A 263 -0.94 1.76 -23.51
N GLU A 264 -1.09 2.90 -24.17
CA GLU A 264 -0.44 4.15 -23.77
C GLU A 264 -1.01 4.68 -22.43
N GLU A 265 -2.32 4.60 -22.25
CA GLU A 265 -3.01 4.94 -20.99
C GLU A 265 -2.58 4.05 -19.82
N VAL A 266 -2.35 2.76 -20.11
CA VAL A 266 -1.83 1.80 -19.12
C VAL A 266 -0.47 2.24 -18.60
N LEU A 267 0.45 2.61 -19.50
CA LEU A 267 1.80 3.07 -19.11
C LEU A 267 1.74 4.38 -18.31
N LYS A 268 0.95 5.37 -18.76
CA LYS A 268 0.78 6.66 -18.07
C LYS A 268 0.23 6.51 -16.66
N THR A 269 -0.82 5.70 -16.49
CA THR A 269 -1.39 5.44 -15.16
C THR A 269 -0.36 4.77 -14.26
N THR A 270 0.43 3.86 -14.83
CA THR A 270 1.45 3.14 -14.07
C THR A 270 2.57 4.06 -13.60
N GLU A 271 3.00 5.03 -14.40
CA GLU A 271 3.99 6.03 -13.95
C GLU A 271 3.50 6.83 -12.74
N HIS A 272 2.21 7.19 -12.71
CA HIS A 272 1.63 7.98 -11.62
C HIS A 272 1.54 7.20 -10.29
N ARG A 273 1.33 5.88 -10.35
CA ARG A 273 1.17 5.01 -9.18
C ARG A 273 2.36 4.10 -8.89
N ALA A 274 3.40 4.16 -9.71
CA ALA A 274 4.62 3.37 -9.52
C ALA A 274 5.24 3.66 -8.16
N THR A 275 5.28 4.94 -7.74
CA THR A 275 5.82 5.35 -6.44
C THR A 275 4.99 4.83 -5.27
N ASP A 276 3.66 4.83 -5.39
CA ASP A 276 2.78 4.33 -4.33
C ASP A 276 2.91 2.81 -4.18
N LEU A 277 2.97 2.08 -5.30
CA LEU A 277 3.21 0.63 -5.29
C LEU A 277 4.63 0.29 -4.82
N GLN A 278 5.61 1.12 -5.17
CA GLN A 278 6.97 1.06 -4.63
C GLN A 278 7.01 1.28 -3.13
N ARG A 279 6.18 2.16 -2.57
CA ARG A 279 6.07 2.33 -1.11
C ARG A 279 5.44 1.13 -0.43
N LEU A 280 4.38 0.56 -1.02
CA LEU A 280 3.75 -0.66 -0.51
C LEU A 280 4.68 -1.89 -0.51
N VAL A 281 5.59 -1.97 -1.49
CA VAL A 281 6.55 -3.07 -1.61
C VAL A 281 7.90 -2.73 -0.96
N GLY A 282 8.19 -1.44 -0.81
CA GLY A 282 9.46 -0.86 -0.35
C GLY A 282 9.41 -0.40 1.10
N ASN A 283 10.09 0.70 1.39
CA ASN A 283 10.60 0.99 2.73
C ASN A 283 9.90 2.15 3.45
N GLY A 284 9.07 2.92 2.75
CA GLY A 284 8.33 4.04 3.36
C GLY A 284 9.20 5.24 3.78
N TYR A 285 10.48 5.31 3.40
CA TYR A 285 11.40 6.43 3.71
C TYR A 285 12.34 6.76 2.53
N ILE A 286 12.82 8.00 2.45
CA ILE A 286 13.69 8.46 1.34
C ILE A 286 15.16 8.19 1.70
N GLU A 287 15.90 7.48 0.85
CA GLU A 287 17.33 7.22 1.08
C GLU A 287 18.21 7.31 -0.19
N GLY A 288 19.52 7.53 0.00
CA GLY A 288 20.52 7.46 -1.07
C GLY A 288 20.22 8.36 -2.29
N LYS A 289 20.09 7.73 -3.48
CA LYS A 289 19.83 8.43 -4.76
C LYS A 289 18.45 9.09 -4.82
N GLU A 290 17.48 8.61 -4.05
CA GLU A 290 16.15 9.23 -3.98
C GLU A 290 16.24 10.57 -3.26
N LEU A 291 17.04 10.64 -2.19
CA LEU A 291 17.35 11.88 -1.50
C LEU A 291 18.11 12.85 -2.42
N GLU A 292 19.09 12.36 -3.19
CA GLU A 292 19.81 13.18 -4.18
C GLU A 292 18.88 13.74 -5.28
N ASN A 293 17.96 12.92 -5.81
CA ASN A 293 16.98 13.32 -6.80
C ASN A 293 15.96 14.32 -6.22
N PHE A 294 15.45 14.05 -5.01
CA PHE A 294 14.57 14.95 -4.27
C PHE A 294 15.24 16.31 -4.04
N PHE A 295 16.51 16.32 -3.61
CA PHE A 295 17.28 17.56 -3.44
C PHE A 295 17.47 18.31 -4.77
N ARG A 296 17.77 17.59 -5.85
CA ARG A 296 17.92 18.17 -7.18
C ARG A 296 16.62 18.81 -7.66
N GLU A 297 15.48 18.15 -7.48
CA GLU A 297 14.16 18.68 -7.82
C GLU A 297 13.77 19.87 -6.93
N LEU A 298 14.03 19.79 -5.62
CA LEU A 298 13.80 20.86 -4.66
C LEU A 298 14.63 22.12 -5.00
N GLU A 299 15.90 21.95 -5.39
CA GLU A 299 16.77 23.04 -5.83
C GLU A 299 16.34 23.60 -7.19
N THR A 300 15.94 22.73 -8.13
CA THR A 300 15.43 23.14 -9.46
C THR A 300 14.12 23.92 -9.34
N ALA A 301 13.24 23.53 -8.42
CA ALA A 301 12.00 24.23 -8.10
C ALA A 301 12.26 25.58 -7.41
N ARG A 302 13.32 25.69 -6.59
CA ARG A 302 13.70 26.93 -5.90
C ARG A 302 14.44 27.94 -6.77
N ARG A 303 15.23 27.49 -7.74
CA ARG A 303 16.02 28.35 -8.64
C ARG A 303 16.06 27.67 -10.00
N GLY A 304 15.27 28.18 -10.94
CA GLY A 304 15.16 27.61 -12.28
C GLY A 304 16.50 27.15 -12.86
N ALA A 305 16.52 25.88 -13.28
CA ALA A 305 17.51 25.17 -14.08
C ALA A 305 19.00 25.53 -13.87
N GLY A 306 19.71 24.70 -13.11
CA GLY A 306 21.16 24.57 -13.25
C GLY A 306 21.89 24.03 -12.02
N VAL A 307 21.90 22.72 -11.81
CA VAL A 307 22.83 22.08 -10.86
C VAL A 307 23.41 20.80 -11.45
N ASP A 308 24.74 20.73 -11.53
CA ASP A 308 25.51 19.57 -11.99
C ASP A 308 25.86 18.66 -10.79
N PRO A 309 25.40 17.39 -10.78
CA PRO A 309 25.62 16.44 -9.68
C PRO A 309 27.08 16.02 -9.48
N THR A 310 28.00 16.41 -10.36
CA THR A 310 29.44 16.13 -10.21
C THR A 310 30.20 17.17 -9.38
N ASN A 311 29.53 18.23 -8.94
CA ASN A 311 30.17 19.32 -8.19
C ASN A 311 30.56 18.87 -6.76
N PRO A 312 31.83 19.01 -6.34
CA PRO A 312 32.28 18.67 -4.97
C PRO A 312 31.47 19.36 -3.88
N THR A 313 30.99 20.58 -4.13
CA THR A 313 30.17 21.35 -3.19
C THR A 313 28.78 20.76 -2.94
N PHE A 314 28.24 19.95 -3.86
CA PHE A 314 26.96 19.25 -3.67
C PHE A 314 27.09 18.13 -2.63
N ARG A 315 28.18 17.35 -2.69
CA ARG A 315 28.43 16.25 -1.74
C ARG A 315 28.70 16.76 -0.33
N GLU A 316 29.42 17.88 -0.19
CA GLU A 316 29.65 18.50 1.11
C GLU A 316 28.34 19.02 1.72
N ARG A 317 27.49 19.68 0.93
CA ARG A 317 26.16 20.13 1.38
C ARG A 317 25.23 19.00 1.77
N MET A 318 25.24 17.89 1.04
CA MET A 318 24.45 16.70 1.38
C MET A 318 24.91 16.09 2.71
N LYS A 319 26.22 16.07 2.97
CA LYS A 319 26.79 15.55 4.22
C LYS A 319 26.46 16.44 5.42
N GLU A 320 26.53 17.75 5.25
CA GLU A 320 26.08 18.73 6.26
C GLU A 320 24.57 18.64 6.50
N PHE A 321 23.79 18.41 5.46
CA PHE A 321 22.34 18.24 5.53
C PHE A 321 21.96 17.00 6.34
N MET A 322 22.54 15.84 6.01
CA MET A 322 22.30 14.60 6.74
C MET A 322 22.70 14.75 8.21
N GLN A 323 23.89 15.31 8.51
CA GLN A 323 24.31 15.55 9.89
C GLN A 323 23.32 16.40 10.71
N LYS A 324 22.52 17.23 10.05
CA LYS A 324 21.61 18.17 10.70
C LYS A 324 20.21 17.61 10.90
N PHE A 325 19.73 16.76 10.00
CA PHE A 325 18.31 16.35 9.96
C PHE A 325 18.08 14.86 10.21
N ASP A 326 19.09 14.01 10.01
CA ASP A 326 19.09 12.60 10.43
C ASP A 326 19.41 12.55 11.94
N LYS A 327 18.34 12.65 12.75
CA LYS A 327 18.43 12.75 14.22
C LYS A 327 18.75 11.42 14.85
N ASN A 328 18.23 10.32 14.29
CA ASN A 328 18.48 8.98 14.78
C ASN A 328 19.85 8.43 14.30
N LYS A 329 20.52 9.14 13.37
CA LYS A 329 21.83 8.83 12.78
C LYS A 329 21.86 7.50 12.03
N ASP A 330 20.72 7.11 11.46
CA ASP A 330 20.57 5.84 10.74
C ASP A 330 20.94 5.95 9.25
N GLY A 331 21.30 7.16 8.78
CA GLY A 331 21.65 7.45 7.41
C GLY A 331 20.45 7.65 6.48
N ARG A 332 19.24 7.76 7.03
CA ARG A 332 17.96 7.94 6.32
C ARG A 332 17.26 9.19 6.84
N ILE A 333 16.22 9.63 6.13
CA ILE A 333 15.38 10.75 6.55
C ILE A 333 13.93 10.24 6.62
N GLU A 334 13.46 10.04 7.84
CA GLU A 334 12.08 9.63 8.11
C GLU A 334 11.10 10.79 7.88
N MET A 335 9.79 10.52 7.76
CA MET A 335 8.76 11.57 7.66
C MET A 335 8.80 12.56 8.83
N SER A 336 9.16 12.07 10.01
CA SER A 336 9.35 12.84 11.25
C SER A 336 10.52 13.84 11.19
N GLU A 337 11.49 13.57 10.32
CA GLU A 337 12.69 14.37 10.04
C GLU A 337 12.49 15.25 8.81
N LEU A 338 11.79 14.75 7.79
CA LEU A 338 11.33 15.48 6.61
C LEU A 338 10.48 16.70 6.97
N ALA A 339 9.65 16.59 8.01
CA ALA A 339 8.90 17.73 8.54
C ALA A 339 9.79 18.90 9.03
N GLN A 340 11.07 18.66 9.32
CA GLN A 340 12.04 19.68 9.74
C GLN A 340 12.80 20.31 8.56
N ILE A 341 12.69 19.68 7.38
CA ILE A 341 13.38 20.05 6.14
C ILE A 341 12.58 21.09 5.35
N LEU A 342 11.26 21.10 5.53
CA LEU A 342 10.37 22.13 5.00
C LEU A 342 10.81 23.53 5.50
N PRO A 343 10.83 24.55 4.63
CA PRO A 343 11.44 25.84 4.93
C PRO A 343 10.96 26.42 6.26
N THR A 344 11.91 26.66 7.16
CA THR A 344 11.72 27.05 8.57
C THR A 344 10.95 28.35 8.80
N GLU A 345 10.72 29.15 7.75
CA GLU A 345 9.90 30.36 7.84
C GLU A 345 8.38 30.05 7.87
N GLU A 346 7.97 28.80 7.61
CA GLU A 346 6.56 28.39 7.47
C GLU A 346 6.18 27.18 8.37
N ASN A 347 6.93 26.96 9.45
CA ASN A 347 6.83 25.72 10.23
C ASN A 347 5.78 25.77 11.36
N PHE A 348 4.50 25.79 10.97
CA PHE A 348 3.33 25.59 11.84
C PHE A 348 3.35 24.23 12.55
N LEU A 349 3.69 23.14 11.84
CA LEU A 349 3.75 21.77 12.39
C LEU A 349 4.73 21.65 13.56
N LEU A 350 5.79 22.45 13.54
CA LEU A 350 6.83 22.50 14.55
C LEU A 350 6.37 23.30 15.79
N CYS A 351 5.58 24.36 15.61
CA CYS A 351 4.93 25.08 16.70
C CYS A 351 3.82 24.23 17.34
N PHE A 352 2.94 23.63 16.54
CA PHE A 352 1.86 22.75 17.00
C PHE A 352 2.38 21.62 17.90
N ARG A 353 3.47 20.97 17.48
CA ARG A 353 4.10 19.87 18.20
C ARG A 353 4.92 20.29 19.42
N GLN A 354 5.36 21.54 19.50
CA GLN A 354 6.00 22.09 20.71
C GLN A 354 4.99 22.45 21.81
N PHE A 355 3.74 22.75 21.45
CA PHE A 355 2.70 23.15 22.39
C PHE A 355 1.77 22.01 22.82
N VAL A 356 1.78 20.89 22.12
CA VAL A 356 0.97 19.72 22.41
C VAL A 356 1.89 18.54 22.68
N SER A 357 2.19 18.31 23.96
CA SER A 357 3.13 17.26 24.37
C SER A 357 2.47 15.91 24.67
N SER A 358 1.14 15.90 24.85
CA SER A 358 0.34 14.69 25.08
C SER A 358 -1.05 14.76 24.44
N SER A 359 -1.70 13.59 24.27
CA SER A 359 -3.08 13.51 23.79
C SER A 359 -4.10 14.22 24.69
N ALA A 360 -3.81 14.35 25.99
CA ALA A 360 -4.66 15.09 26.93
C ALA A 360 -4.56 16.61 26.72
N GLU A 361 -3.35 17.14 26.51
CA GLU A 361 -3.15 18.55 26.17
C GLU A 361 -3.75 18.90 24.80
N PHE A 362 -3.68 17.96 23.84
CA PHE A 362 -4.33 18.09 22.54
C PHE A 362 -5.84 18.23 22.70
N MET A 363 -6.49 17.33 23.46
CA MET A 363 -7.94 17.35 23.67
C MET A 363 -8.40 18.59 24.46
N ALA A 364 -7.56 19.11 25.36
CA ALA A 364 -7.82 20.36 26.07
C ALA A 364 -7.72 21.58 25.13
N ALA A 365 -6.75 21.59 24.22
CA ALA A 365 -6.64 22.61 23.17
C ALA A 365 -7.82 22.49 22.19
N TRP A 366 -8.13 21.30 21.70
CA TRP A 366 -9.24 21.01 20.79
C TRP A 366 -10.57 21.57 21.30
N ARG A 367 -10.93 21.24 22.56
CA ARG A 367 -12.17 21.68 23.20
C ARG A 367 -12.30 23.20 23.40
N ARG A 368 -11.19 23.93 23.32
CA ARG A 368 -11.22 25.40 23.40
C ARG A 368 -11.66 26.04 22.08
N TYR A 369 -11.45 25.37 20.95
CA TYR A 369 -11.68 25.95 19.63
C TYR A 369 -12.82 25.28 18.85
N ASP A 370 -13.14 24.02 19.14
CA ASP A 370 -14.43 23.38 18.82
C ASP A 370 -15.51 23.98 19.74
N THR A 371 -15.92 25.21 19.42
CA THR A 371 -16.70 26.06 20.35
C THR A 371 -18.15 25.62 20.39
N ASP A 372 -18.63 25.01 19.31
CA ASP A 372 -19.95 24.43 19.19
C ASP A 372 -20.01 22.94 19.58
N ARG A 373 -18.86 22.32 19.91
CA ARG A 373 -18.71 20.92 20.32
C ARG A 373 -19.23 19.94 19.26
N SER A 374 -19.08 20.32 17.99
CA SER A 374 -19.49 19.52 16.85
C SER A 374 -18.56 18.34 16.58
N GLY A 375 -17.35 18.34 17.15
CA GLY A 375 -16.34 17.31 16.88
C GLY A 375 -15.45 17.62 15.67
N TYR A 376 -15.68 18.76 15.02
CA TYR A 376 -14.91 19.26 13.87
C TYR A 376 -14.44 20.68 14.15
N ILE A 377 -13.31 21.06 13.57
CA ILE A 377 -12.88 22.47 13.56
C ILE A 377 -13.19 23.03 12.17
N GLU A 378 -14.13 23.97 12.10
CA GLU A 378 -14.47 24.65 10.84
C GLU A 378 -13.41 25.68 10.46
N ALA A 379 -13.34 26.07 9.18
CA ALA A 379 -12.35 27.02 8.68
C ALA A 379 -12.26 28.34 9.49
N ASN A 380 -13.37 28.82 10.03
CA ASN A 380 -13.41 30.04 10.84
C ASN A 380 -12.86 29.81 12.27
N GLU A 381 -13.08 28.63 12.84
CA GLU A 381 -12.54 28.22 14.14
C GLU A 381 -11.05 27.89 14.04
N LEU A 382 -10.65 27.24 12.94
CA LEU A 382 -9.27 26.97 12.58
C LEU A 382 -8.47 28.27 12.48
N LYS A 383 -9.06 29.31 11.89
CA LYS A 383 -8.46 30.64 11.80
C LYS A 383 -8.23 31.26 13.19
N GLY A 384 -9.20 31.15 14.09
CA GLY A 384 -9.08 31.61 15.49
C GLY A 384 -8.03 30.80 16.26
N PHE A 385 -7.98 29.49 16.05
CA PHE A 385 -6.96 28.60 16.60
C PHE A 385 -5.55 28.99 16.15
N LEU A 386 -5.38 29.23 14.84
CA LEU A 386 -4.10 29.63 14.25
C LEU A 386 -3.64 31.00 14.75
N SER A 387 -4.57 31.93 14.92
CA SER A 387 -4.32 33.25 15.50
C SER A 387 -3.73 33.13 16.92
N ASP A 388 -4.43 32.43 17.81
CA ASP A 388 -4.00 32.24 19.21
C ASP A 388 -2.65 31.51 19.31
N LEU A 389 -2.41 30.54 18.42
CA LEU A 389 -1.16 29.78 18.39
C LEU A 389 0.02 30.61 17.89
N LEU A 390 -0.19 31.46 16.88
CA LEU A 390 0.84 32.37 16.36
C LEU A 390 1.16 33.50 17.35
N GLU A 391 0.15 34.05 18.03
CA GLU A 391 0.34 35.03 19.10
C GLU A 391 1.13 34.44 20.28
N LYS A 392 0.78 33.24 20.74
CA LYS A 392 1.51 32.52 21.81
C LYS A 392 2.93 32.16 21.41
N ALA A 393 3.17 31.87 20.14
CA ALA A 393 4.51 31.63 19.60
C ALA A 393 5.31 32.93 19.34
N ASN A 394 4.75 34.10 19.71
CA ASN A 394 5.31 35.42 19.48
C ASN A 394 5.69 35.68 18.00
N ARG A 395 4.88 35.15 17.07
CA ARG A 395 5.07 35.31 15.63
C ARG A 395 4.13 36.39 15.09
N HIS A 396 4.69 37.32 14.32
CA HIS A 396 3.90 38.29 13.59
C HIS A 396 3.25 37.66 12.35
N TYR A 397 1.96 37.92 12.15
CA TYR A 397 1.19 37.52 10.98
C TYR A 397 0.28 38.67 10.54
N ASP A 398 -0.20 38.59 9.30
CA ASP A 398 -1.24 39.45 8.76
C ASP A 398 -2.45 38.59 8.36
N GLU A 399 -3.59 39.25 8.11
CA GLU A 399 -4.86 38.58 7.82
C GLU A 399 -4.79 37.68 6.56
N GLN A 400 -4.00 38.10 5.56
CA GLN A 400 -3.84 37.37 4.31
C GLN A 400 -3.03 36.09 4.51
N LYS A 401 -1.93 36.17 5.28
CA LYS A 401 -1.12 35.00 5.66
C LYS A 401 -1.91 34.03 6.54
N LEU A 402 -2.71 34.54 7.46
CA LEU A 402 -3.54 33.68 8.30
C LEU A 402 -4.55 32.89 7.45
N GLN A 403 -5.11 33.52 6.42
CA GLN A 403 -6.00 32.85 5.47
C GLN A 403 -5.25 31.84 4.58
N GLU A 404 -4.05 32.17 4.12
CA GLU A 404 -3.18 31.24 3.38
C GLU A 404 -2.80 30.01 4.22
N TYR A 405 -2.49 30.19 5.51
CA TYR A 405 -2.23 29.09 6.43
C TYR A 405 -3.46 28.21 6.65
N THR A 406 -4.62 28.83 6.88
CA THR A 406 -5.90 28.11 7.05
C THR A 406 -6.19 27.24 5.81
N GLN A 407 -6.06 27.82 4.62
CA GLN A 407 -6.33 27.12 3.37
C GLN A 407 -5.31 26.02 3.06
N THR A 408 -4.05 26.24 3.42
CA THR A 408 -2.97 25.27 3.23
C THR A 408 -3.16 24.07 4.14
N ILE A 409 -3.55 24.28 5.40
CA ILE A 409 -3.83 23.21 6.35
C ILE A 409 -5.05 22.39 5.90
N LEU A 410 -6.14 23.05 5.49
CA LEU A 410 -7.29 22.33 4.92
C LEU A 410 -6.86 21.50 3.71
N ARG A 411 -6.16 22.07 2.72
CA ARG A 411 -5.67 21.30 1.55
C ARG A 411 -4.78 20.11 1.90
N MET A 412 -4.07 20.17 3.02
CA MET A 412 -3.15 19.11 3.44
C MET A 412 -3.81 18.03 4.29
N PHE A 413 -4.86 18.35 5.05
CA PHE A 413 -5.37 17.48 6.10
C PHE A 413 -6.89 17.23 6.05
N ASP A 414 -7.67 18.04 5.35
CA ASP A 414 -9.08 17.80 5.04
C ASP A 414 -9.15 16.78 3.88
N LEU A 415 -9.21 15.50 4.23
CA LEU A 415 -9.08 14.38 3.31
C LEU A 415 -10.40 14.03 2.64
N ASN A 416 -11.52 14.33 3.30
CA ASN A 416 -12.85 14.14 2.76
C ASN A 416 -13.30 15.36 1.92
N GLY A 417 -12.56 16.48 1.97
CA GLY A 417 -12.76 17.69 1.18
C GLY A 417 -13.99 18.50 1.60
N ASP A 418 -14.45 18.32 2.84
CA ASP A 418 -15.68 18.93 3.36
C ASP A 418 -15.49 20.37 3.88
N GLY A 419 -14.25 20.87 3.88
CA GLY A 419 -13.88 22.20 4.34
C GLY A 419 -13.72 22.31 5.86
N LYS A 420 -13.75 21.18 6.57
CA LYS A 420 -13.60 21.06 8.03
C LYS A 420 -12.43 20.11 8.33
N LEU A 421 -11.96 20.15 9.58
CA LEU A 421 -10.95 19.19 10.06
C LEU A 421 -11.54 18.35 11.17
N GLY A 422 -11.61 17.04 10.93
CA GLY A 422 -12.02 16.06 11.93
C GLY A 422 -10.88 15.70 12.89
N LEU A 423 -11.25 15.23 14.09
CA LEU A 423 -10.29 14.79 15.11
C LEU A 423 -9.37 13.67 14.58
N SER A 424 -9.87 12.76 13.74
CA SER A 424 -9.08 11.68 13.13
C SER A 424 -8.05 12.17 12.10
N GLU A 425 -8.30 13.32 11.49
CA GLU A 425 -7.39 13.94 10.52
C GLU A 425 -6.29 14.70 11.26
N MET A 426 -6.65 15.44 12.32
CA MET A 426 -5.69 16.18 13.13
C MET A 426 -4.92 15.32 14.13
N ALA A 427 -5.46 14.18 14.58
CA ALA A 427 -4.73 13.24 15.44
C ALA A 427 -3.48 12.68 14.76
N ARG A 428 -3.38 12.71 13.42
CA ARG A 428 -2.18 12.33 12.66
C ARG A 428 -0.98 13.25 12.91
N LEU A 429 -1.23 14.43 13.48
CA LEU A 429 -0.19 15.38 13.88
C LEU A 429 0.44 15.04 15.24
N LEU A 430 -0.14 14.10 16.00
CA LEU A 430 0.37 13.69 17.30
C LEU A 430 1.52 12.69 17.17
N PRO A 431 2.55 12.77 18.04
CA PRO A 431 3.59 11.75 18.11
C PRO A 431 3.00 10.35 18.32
N VAL A 432 3.40 9.41 17.45
CA VAL A 432 2.88 8.03 17.37
C VAL A 432 2.92 7.28 18.71
N GLN A 433 3.87 7.59 19.60
CA GLN A 433 4.05 6.89 20.87
C GLN A 433 2.92 7.15 21.89
N GLU A 434 2.19 8.27 21.79
CA GLU A 434 1.12 8.61 22.74
C GLU A 434 -0.28 8.62 22.11
N ASN A 435 -0.40 8.32 20.82
CA ASN A 435 -1.64 8.52 20.07
C ASN A 435 -2.70 7.43 20.35
N PHE A 436 -3.26 7.43 21.56
CA PHE A 436 -4.22 6.42 22.04
C PHE A 436 -5.51 6.40 21.19
N LEU A 437 -5.83 7.50 20.48
CA LEU A 437 -6.97 7.62 19.56
C LEU A 437 -6.90 6.57 18.42
N LEU A 438 -5.70 6.22 17.97
CA LEU A 438 -5.49 5.16 16.97
C LEU A 438 -5.70 3.75 17.54
N LYS A 439 -5.55 3.56 18.86
CA LYS A 439 -5.67 2.24 19.52
C LYS A 439 -7.13 1.79 19.72
N PHE A 440 -8.11 2.68 19.60
CA PHE A 440 -9.53 2.37 19.75
C PHE A 440 -10.30 2.22 18.43
N GLN A 441 -9.67 2.50 17.28
CA GLN A 441 -10.27 2.28 15.94
C GLN A 441 -10.64 0.80 15.64
N GLY A 442 -10.27 -0.15 16.52
CA GLY A 442 -10.64 -1.57 16.42
C GLY A 442 -12.07 -1.92 16.87
N VAL A 443 -12.77 -1.03 17.56
CA VAL A 443 -14.18 -1.23 17.98
C VAL A 443 -15.09 -0.52 16.97
N LYS A 444 -15.56 -1.26 15.96
CA LYS A 444 -16.45 -0.72 14.92
C LYS A 444 -17.92 -0.90 15.32
N LEU A 445 -18.60 0.18 15.69
CA LEU A 445 -20.06 0.22 15.91
C LEU A 445 -20.73 1.07 14.82
N THR A 446 -21.94 0.68 14.40
CA THR A 446 -22.79 1.60 13.60
C THR A 446 -23.40 2.66 14.52
N SER A 447 -23.75 3.84 14.01
CA SER A 447 -24.37 4.91 14.82
C SER A 447 -25.64 4.43 15.54
N GLU A 448 -26.45 3.54 14.93
CA GLU A 448 -27.62 2.95 15.59
C GLU A 448 -27.24 2.01 16.75
N GLN A 449 -26.20 1.19 16.58
CA GLN A 449 -25.70 0.30 17.62
C GLN A 449 -25.08 1.10 18.76
N PHE A 450 -24.27 2.11 18.44
CA PHE A 450 -23.69 3.01 19.42
C PHE A 450 -24.77 3.79 20.17
N ASN A 451 -25.76 4.36 19.49
CA ASN A 451 -26.85 5.09 20.15
C ASN A 451 -27.68 4.19 21.08
N SER A 452 -27.93 2.95 20.66
CA SER A 452 -28.65 1.97 21.51
C SER A 452 -27.85 1.61 22.75
N ILE A 453 -26.53 1.46 22.61
CA ILE A 453 -25.62 1.15 23.71
C ILE A 453 -25.45 2.36 24.62
N PHE A 454 -25.15 3.54 24.07
CA PHE A 454 -24.97 4.78 24.82
C PHE A 454 -26.20 5.11 25.67
N ASN A 455 -27.40 5.08 25.08
CA ASN A 455 -28.66 5.34 25.80
C ASN A 455 -29.01 4.26 26.84
N TYR A 456 -28.47 3.04 26.71
CA TYR A 456 -28.67 1.99 27.70
C TYR A 456 -27.81 2.23 28.95
N TYR A 457 -26.64 2.85 28.77
CA TYR A 457 -25.67 3.11 29.84
C TYR A 457 -25.80 4.49 30.49
N ASP A 458 -26.23 5.52 29.75
CA ASP A 458 -26.65 6.83 30.26
C ASP A 458 -28.04 6.71 30.91
N LYS A 459 -28.10 6.10 32.11
CA LYS A 459 -29.37 5.70 32.74
C LYS A 459 -30.14 6.86 33.36
N ASP A 460 -29.44 7.94 33.68
CA ASP A 460 -30.06 9.16 34.21
C ASP A 460 -30.38 10.19 33.10
N GLY A 461 -29.95 9.92 31.86
CA GLY A 461 -30.24 10.72 30.67
C GLY A 461 -29.56 12.07 30.69
N ASN A 462 -28.42 12.18 31.36
CA ASN A 462 -27.69 13.42 31.57
C ASN A 462 -26.83 13.81 30.34
N GLY A 463 -26.69 12.92 29.35
CA GLY A 463 -25.99 13.15 28.09
C GLY A 463 -24.47 12.86 28.13
N TYR A 464 -23.95 12.29 29.21
CA TYR A 464 -22.56 11.86 29.36
C TYR A 464 -22.45 10.57 30.16
N ILE A 465 -21.38 9.81 29.93
CA ILE A 465 -21.08 8.59 30.68
C ILE A 465 -20.10 8.95 31.79
N ASP A 466 -20.46 8.64 33.04
CA ASP A 466 -19.56 8.79 34.18
C ASP A 466 -18.62 7.58 34.36
N GLU A 467 -17.69 7.66 35.31
CA GLU A 467 -16.69 6.61 35.52
C GLU A 467 -17.31 5.23 35.85
N GLN A 468 -18.47 5.20 36.51
CA GLN A 468 -19.14 3.96 36.91
C GLN A 468 -19.91 3.35 35.73
N GLU A 469 -20.55 4.19 34.91
CA GLU A 469 -21.25 3.79 33.68
C GLU A 469 -20.28 3.31 32.60
N LEU A 470 -19.09 3.93 32.50
CA LEU A 470 -18.04 3.54 31.56
C LEU A 470 -17.52 2.13 31.85
N GLU A 471 -17.37 1.77 33.12
CA GLU A 471 -16.91 0.43 33.50
C GLU A 471 -17.94 -0.66 33.14
N ALA A 472 -19.23 -0.35 33.25
CA ALA A 472 -20.31 -1.25 32.84
C ALA A 472 -20.39 -1.39 31.31
N LEU A 473 -20.30 -0.27 30.58
CA LEU A 473 -20.24 -0.23 29.12
C LEU A 473 -19.09 -1.08 28.57
N LEU A 474 -17.89 -0.92 29.13
CA LEU A 474 -16.71 -1.68 28.74
C LEU A 474 -16.88 -3.17 29.05
N ARG A 475 -17.45 -3.57 30.20
CA ARG A 475 -17.64 -5.00 30.50
C ARG A 475 -18.58 -5.71 29.52
N ASP A 476 -19.64 -5.06 29.06
CA ASP A 476 -20.63 -5.66 28.15
C ASP A 476 -20.17 -5.70 26.68
N LEU A 477 -19.43 -4.68 26.23
CA LEU A 477 -18.74 -4.71 24.93
C LEU A 477 -17.70 -5.84 24.85
N TYR A 478 -17.13 -6.24 25.99
CA TYR A 478 -16.18 -7.35 26.09
C TYR A 478 -16.85 -8.72 26.17
N GLN A 479 -18.02 -8.86 26.81
CA GLN A 479 -18.74 -10.16 26.83
C GLN A 479 -19.28 -10.58 25.45
N THR A 480 -19.44 -9.64 24.52
CA THR A 480 -19.92 -9.90 23.15
C THR A 480 -18.81 -10.29 22.16
N LYS A 481 -17.53 -10.13 22.50
CA LYS A 481 -16.38 -10.59 21.68
C LYS A 481 -15.53 -11.61 22.43
N LYS A 482 -15.41 -12.83 21.89
CA LYS A 482 -14.69 -13.96 22.52
C LYS A 482 -13.14 -13.89 22.49
N ASP A 483 -12.53 -12.84 21.93
CA ASP A 483 -11.07 -12.79 21.71
C ASP A 483 -10.44 -11.44 22.10
N VAL A 484 -10.59 -11.00 23.36
CA VAL A 484 -9.77 -9.88 23.90
C VAL A 484 -9.30 -10.22 25.31
N ASP A 485 -8.00 -10.03 25.57
CA ASP A 485 -7.33 -10.30 26.84
C ASP A 485 -7.84 -9.37 27.95
N VAL A 486 -8.45 -9.97 28.98
CA VAL A 486 -9.12 -9.30 30.12
C VAL A 486 -8.11 -8.51 30.97
N ASN A 487 -6.80 -8.76 30.83
CA ASN A 487 -5.77 -8.14 31.66
C ASN A 487 -5.46 -6.67 31.33
N ASN A 488 -5.95 -6.11 30.21
CA ASN A 488 -5.72 -4.70 29.82
C ASN A 488 -6.83 -3.73 30.24
N LEU A 489 -7.87 -4.19 30.94
CA LEU A 489 -9.07 -3.38 31.24
C LEU A 489 -8.78 -2.10 32.04
N MET A 490 -7.84 -2.16 32.98
CA MET A 490 -7.46 -1.03 33.83
C MET A 490 -6.72 0.07 33.04
N GLY A 491 -5.85 -0.31 32.10
CA GLY A 491 -5.11 0.64 31.27
C GLY A 491 -6.01 1.37 30.27
N TYR A 492 -7.03 0.70 29.74
CA TYR A 492 -8.04 1.32 28.88
C TYR A 492 -8.93 2.30 29.65
N LYS A 493 -9.36 1.92 30.86
CA LYS A 493 -10.14 2.81 31.75
C LYS A 493 -9.37 4.08 32.08
N GLU A 494 -8.10 3.98 32.48
CA GLU A 494 -7.25 5.14 32.79
C GLU A 494 -7.03 6.04 31.56
N SER A 495 -6.83 5.44 30.38
CA SER A 495 -6.64 6.19 29.13
C SER A 495 -7.91 6.93 28.70
N ILE A 496 -9.09 6.30 28.80
CA ILE A 496 -10.36 6.95 28.44
C ILE A 496 -10.73 8.04 29.47
N MET A 497 -10.52 7.77 30.76
CA MET A 497 -10.78 8.77 31.81
C MET A 497 -9.83 9.97 31.73
N SER A 498 -8.62 9.82 31.21
CA SER A 498 -7.71 10.94 30.94
C SER A 498 -8.25 11.94 29.89
N LEU A 499 -9.28 11.55 29.12
CA LEU A 499 -9.98 12.38 28.14
C LEU A 499 -11.26 12.98 28.70
N SER A 500 -11.69 12.58 29.88
CA SER A 500 -12.92 13.08 30.48
C SER A 500 -12.74 14.53 30.94
N ASP A 501 -13.74 15.37 30.72
CA ASP A 501 -13.75 16.73 31.30
C ASP A 501 -14.32 16.63 32.72
N GLY A 502 -13.43 16.64 33.72
CA GLY A 502 -13.81 16.54 35.13
C GLY A 502 -14.49 15.21 35.51
N GLY A 503 -14.15 14.11 34.82
CA GLY A 503 -14.73 12.78 35.07
C GLY A 503 -15.96 12.44 34.23
N LYS A 504 -16.32 13.28 33.25
CA LYS A 504 -17.48 13.10 32.37
C LYS A 504 -17.05 12.91 30.92
N LEU A 505 -17.54 11.87 30.26
CA LEU A 505 -17.31 11.59 28.84
C LEU A 505 -18.58 11.84 28.06
N TYR A 506 -18.59 12.90 27.26
CA TYR A 506 -19.80 13.31 26.55
C TYR A 506 -20.04 12.45 25.31
N ARG A 507 -21.30 12.34 24.92
CA ARG A 507 -21.75 11.50 23.80
C ARG A 507 -20.92 11.67 22.52
N GLY A 508 -20.74 12.92 22.08
CA GLY A 508 -20.00 13.21 20.83
C GLY A 508 -18.56 12.70 20.87
N GLU A 509 -17.90 12.78 22.03
CA GLU A 509 -16.50 12.36 22.20
C GLU A 509 -16.36 10.83 22.12
N LEU A 510 -17.31 10.09 22.70
CA LEU A 510 -17.38 8.62 22.60
C LEU A 510 -17.80 8.17 21.20
N GLU A 511 -18.69 8.90 20.54
CA GLU A 511 -19.17 8.60 19.19
C GLU A 511 -18.02 8.72 18.18
N ILE A 512 -17.21 9.78 18.26
CA ILE A 512 -16.05 10.00 17.37
C ILE A 512 -14.97 8.92 17.53
N VAL A 513 -14.79 8.38 18.74
CA VAL A 513 -13.75 7.36 19.02
C VAL A 513 -14.22 5.95 18.67
N LEU A 514 -15.53 5.67 18.75
CA LEU A 514 -16.10 4.31 18.65
C LEU A 514 -16.98 4.08 17.41
N CYS A 515 -17.38 5.13 16.69
CA CYS A 515 -18.19 5.03 15.49
C CYS A 515 -17.39 5.36 14.23
N ARG A 516 -17.77 4.71 13.13
CA ARG A 516 -17.48 5.25 11.79
C ARG A 516 -18.39 6.46 11.58
N GLU A 517 -17.83 7.59 11.16
CA GLU A 517 -18.63 8.78 10.81
C GLU A 517 -19.78 8.44 9.85
N PRO A 518 -20.92 9.14 9.96
CA PRO A 518 -22.13 8.79 9.26
C PRO A 518 -22.04 9.14 7.77
N ILE A 519 -22.58 8.24 6.95
CA ILE A 519 -22.84 8.47 5.53
C ILE A 519 -23.84 9.62 5.42
N VAL A 520 -23.42 10.74 4.83
CA VAL A 520 -24.27 11.57 3.96
C VAL A 520 -23.47 11.97 2.73
#